data_AF-A0A290MK68-F1
#
_entry.id   AF-A0A290MK68-F1
#
_cell.length_a   1.000
_cell.length_b   1.000
_cell.length_c   1.000
_cell.angle_alpha   90.00
_cell.angle_beta   90.00
_cell.angle_gamma   90.00
#
_symmetry.space_group_name_H-M   'P 1'
#
loop_
_entity.id
_entity.type
_entity.pdbx_description
1 polymer ?
#
loop_
_entity_poly.entity_id
_entity_poly.type
_entity_poly.pdbx_seq_one_letter_code
_entity_poly.pdbx_strand_id
1 'polypeptide(L)'
;MIRQWFDARGSMGREAYLAQTTLAWLIGHLGFIVYFCVFASSSGFAGLGGILDHRAMTLDAIARDAGWVWASLTAGLWLAQAWVLAALSSKRLHDMGQGGWLAGLALVPSIGVLAWLALCAWPASGAGRVRTA
;
A
#
# COMPACT_ATOMS: atom_id res chain seq x y z
N MET A 1 -10.65 -2.11 12.28
CA MET A 1 -9.95 -1.77 11.01
C MET A 1 -9.42 -3.01 10.30
N ILE A 2 -8.54 -3.83 10.90
CA ILE A 2 -7.95 -5.02 10.22
C ILE A 2 -8.98 -6.04 9.73
N ARG A 3 -10.10 -6.25 10.43
CA ARG A 3 -11.18 -7.17 9.98
C ARG A 3 -11.70 -6.85 8.56
N GLN A 4 -11.69 -5.57 8.16
CA GLN A 4 -12.16 -5.15 6.84
C GLN A 4 -11.21 -5.57 5.71
N TRP A 5 -9.95 -5.88 6.03
CA TRP A 5 -8.95 -6.39 5.08
C TRP A 5 -9.19 -7.85 4.70
N PHE A 6 -9.84 -8.61 5.58
CA PHE A 6 -10.10 -10.05 5.41
C PHE A 6 -11.57 -10.38 5.13
N ASP A 7 -12.46 -9.39 5.17
CA ASP A 7 -13.87 -9.58 4.84
C ASP A 7 -14.07 -9.53 3.32
N ALA A 8 -14.38 -10.68 2.70
CA ALA A 8 -14.60 -10.78 1.27
C ALA A 8 -15.95 -10.21 0.78
N ARG A 9 -16.89 -9.90 1.67
CA ARG A 9 -18.29 -9.56 1.30
C ARG A 9 -18.70 -8.11 1.52
N GLY A 10 -17.90 -7.31 2.23
CA GLY A 10 -18.20 -5.89 2.45
C GLY A 10 -17.98 -5.03 1.21
N SER A 11 -18.78 -3.99 0.99
CA SER A 11 -18.44 -2.94 0.02
C SER A 11 -17.43 -1.96 0.62
N MET A 12 -16.53 -1.43 -0.20
CA MET A 12 -15.49 -0.51 0.24
C MET A 12 -15.70 0.86 -0.40
N GLY A 13 -16.20 1.81 0.39
CA GLY A 13 -16.34 3.21 -0.04
C GLY A 13 -14.99 3.89 -0.33
N ARG A 14 -15.02 5.00 -1.06
CA ARG A 14 -13.81 5.74 -1.48
C ARG A 14 -12.95 6.17 -0.29
N GLU A 15 -13.55 6.74 0.74
CA GLU A 15 -12.83 7.22 1.93
C GLU A 15 -12.22 6.08 2.73
N ALA A 16 -12.93 4.96 2.86
CA ALA A 16 -12.41 3.76 3.51
C ALA A 16 -11.24 3.15 2.72
N TYR A 17 -11.34 3.12 1.39
CA TYR A 17 -10.25 2.67 0.51
C TYR A 17 -9.01 3.56 0.68
N LEU A 18 -9.17 4.88 0.60
CA LEU A 18 -8.08 5.85 0.85
C LEU A 18 -7.44 5.66 2.22
N ALA A 19 -8.22 5.64 3.29
CA ALA A 19 -7.70 5.50 4.64
C ALA A 19 -6.95 4.17 4.85
N GLN A 20 -7.50 3.06 4.34
CA GLN A 20 -6.90 1.75 4.51
C GLN A 20 -5.64 1.54 3.66
N THR A 21 -5.64 2.05 2.43
CA THR A 21 -4.48 1.98 1.54
C THR A 21 -3.34 2.87 2.04
N THR A 22 -3.64 4.09 2.53
CA THR A 22 -2.64 4.95 3.18
C THR A 22 -2.06 4.31 4.43
N LEU A 23 -2.91 3.71 5.28
CA LEU A 23 -2.44 3.01 6.48
C LEU A 23 -1.57 1.80 6.13
N ALA A 24 -1.98 0.99 5.16
CA ALA A 24 -1.18 -0.13 4.66
C ALA A 24 0.16 0.35 4.10
N TRP A 25 0.16 1.49 3.41
CA TRP A 25 1.38 2.11 2.89
C TRP A 25 2.35 2.54 3.99
N LEU A 26 1.85 3.20 5.03
CA LEU A 26 2.66 3.61 6.18
C LEU A 26 3.23 2.41 6.92
N ILE A 27 2.43 1.35 7.11
CA ILE A 27 2.87 0.14 7.81
C ILE A 27 3.99 -0.57 7.04
N GLY A 28 3.83 -0.80 5.74
CA GLY A 28 4.87 -1.50 4.99
C GLY A 28 6.12 -0.68 4.72
N HIS A 29 6.03 0.65 4.82
CA HIS A 29 7.20 1.53 4.75
C HIS A 29 7.83 1.88 6.10
N LEU A 30 7.25 1.42 7.21
CA LEU A 30 7.68 1.78 8.56
C LEU A 30 9.17 1.50 8.78
N GLY A 31 9.65 0.32 8.40
CA GLY A 31 11.07 -0.04 8.57
C GLY A 31 12.02 0.85 7.76
N PHE A 32 11.64 1.22 6.53
CA PHE A 32 12.42 2.15 5.69
C PHE A 32 12.41 3.57 6.24
N ILE A 33 11.27 4.04 6.76
CA ILE A 33 11.13 5.37 7.37
C ILE A 33 11.98 5.45 8.64
N VAL A 34 11.91 4.44 9.51
CA VAL A 34 12.73 4.37 10.72
C VAL A 34 14.22 4.35 10.37
N TYR A 35 14.62 3.52 9.39
CA TYR A 35 16.00 3.50 8.92
C TYR A 35 16.45 4.86 8.40
N PHE A 36 15.63 5.55 7.58
CA PHE A 36 15.92 6.90 7.11
C PHE A 36 16.09 7.89 8.26
N CYS A 37 15.18 7.89 9.24
CA CYS A 37 15.24 8.82 10.38
C CYS A 37 16.50 8.63 11.25
N VAL A 38 16.97 7.38 11.41
CA VAL A 38 18.08 7.06 12.31
C VAL A 38 19.43 7.17 11.60
N PHE A 39 19.52 6.70 10.35
CA PHE A 39 20.80 6.49 9.66
C PHE A 39 21.03 7.39 8.44
N ALA A 40 19.99 7.93 7.81
CA ALA A 40 20.10 8.66 6.55
C ALA A 40 19.42 10.05 6.55
N SER A 41 19.08 10.59 7.74
CA SER A 41 18.24 11.78 7.88
C SER A 41 18.83 13.06 7.28
N SER A 42 20.16 13.10 7.08
CA SER A 42 20.87 14.23 6.47
C SER A 42 20.59 14.41 4.96
N SER A 43 19.99 13.42 4.30
CA SER A 43 19.78 13.41 2.84
C SER A 43 18.43 13.97 2.37
N GLY A 44 17.59 14.47 3.30
CA GLY A 44 16.32 15.12 2.99
C GLY A 44 15.32 14.23 2.24
N PHE A 45 14.28 14.82 1.64
CA PHE A 45 13.22 14.08 0.94
C PHE A 45 13.72 13.27 -0.27
N ALA A 46 14.75 13.75 -0.96
CA ALA A 46 15.36 13.03 -2.08
C ALA A 46 16.03 11.72 -1.63
N GLY A 47 16.67 11.73 -0.46
CA GLY A 47 17.25 10.53 0.14
C GLY A 47 16.20 9.50 0.52
N LEU A 48 15.07 9.93 1.08
CA LEU A 48 13.93 9.04 1.34
C LEU A 48 13.40 8.43 0.04
N GLY A 49 13.24 9.22 -1.03
CA GLY A 49 12.85 8.72 -2.35
C GLY A 49 13.82 7.66 -2.87
N GLY A 50 15.13 7.91 -2.80
CA GLY A 50 16.16 6.96 -3.22
C GLY A 50 16.09 5.62 -2.47
N ILE A 51 15.86 5.66 -1.14
CA ILE A 51 15.65 4.47 -0.30
C ILE A 51 14.41 3.68 -0.77
N LEU A 52 13.32 4.38 -1.04
CA LEU A 52 12.07 3.77 -1.47
C LEU A 52 12.11 3.24 -2.90
N ASP A 53 12.95 3.78 -3.77
CA ASP A 53 13.16 3.27 -5.12
C ASP A 53 14.13 2.09 -5.15
N HIS A 54 15.16 2.10 -4.28
CA HIS A 54 16.19 1.07 -4.20
C HIS A 54 16.02 0.19 -2.95
N ARG A 55 14.80 -0.33 -2.76
CA ARG A 55 14.40 -1.08 -1.56
C ARG A 55 15.30 -2.29 -1.29
N ALA A 56 15.71 -3.00 -2.33
CA ALA A 56 16.61 -4.15 -2.20
C ALA A 56 17.98 -3.75 -1.63
N MET A 57 18.56 -2.65 -2.13
CA MET A 57 19.82 -2.12 -1.62
C MET A 57 19.67 -1.60 -0.20
N THR A 58 18.53 -0.97 0.11
CA THR A 58 18.26 -0.49 1.48
C THR A 58 18.07 -1.64 2.46
N LEU A 59 17.42 -2.73 2.07
CA LEU A 59 17.29 -3.92 2.91
C LEU A 59 18.67 -4.54 3.24
N ASP A 60 19.58 -4.56 2.27
CA ASP A 60 20.97 -4.96 2.50
C ASP A 60 21.73 -4.00 3.42
N ALA A 61 21.49 -2.69 3.30
CA ALA A 61 22.04 -1.69 4.23
C ALA A 61 21.49 -1.88 5.65
N ILE A 62 20.18 -2.09 5.81
CA ILE A 62 19.55 -2.41 7.11
C ILE A 62 20.15 -3.70 7.70
N ALA A 63 20.37 -4.72 6.87
CA ALA A 63 20.97 -5.99 7.33
C ALA A 63 22.39 -5.79 7.85
N ARG A 64 23.18 -4.90 7.21
CA ARG A 64 24.55 -4.57 7.63
C ARG A 64 24.59 -3.67 8.87
N ASP A 65 23.75 -2.63 8.93
CA ASP A 65 23.80 -1.60 9.96
C ASP A 65 23.05 -1.98 11.24
N ALA A 66 21.89 -2.63 11.09
CA ALA A 66 20.99 -2.98 12.20
C ALA A 66 20.85 -4.51 12.40
N GLY A 67 21.19 -5.31 11.39
CA GLY A 67 21.15 -6.78 11.46
C GLY A 67 20.00 -7.41 10.68
N TRP A 68 20.16 -8.71 10.37
CA TRP A 68 19.24 -9.50 9.55
C TRP A 68 17.80 -9.57 10.07
N VAL A 69 17.60 -9.50 11.39
CA VAL A 69 16.26 -9.53 11.99
C VAL A 69 15.45 -8.30 11.55
N TRP A 70 16.04 -7.11 11.62
CA TRP A 70 15.37 -5.87 11.23
C TRP A 70 15.16 -5.76 9.73
N ALA A 71 16.12 -6.25 8.94
CA ALA A 71 15.96 -6.35 7.49
C ALA A 71 14.79 -7.28 7.12
N SER A 72 14.71 -8.45 7.76
CA SER A 72 13.64 -9.42 7.53
C SER A 72 12.27 -8.90 7.98
N LEU A 73 12.19 -8.21 9.11
CA LEU A 73 10.96 -7.56 9.57
C LEU A 73 10.51 -6.45 8.60
N THR A 74 11.44 -5.63 8.12
CA THR A 74 11.16 -4.57 7.14
C THR A 74 10.67 -5.16 5.82
N ALA A 75 11.34 -6.21 5.33
CA ALA A 75 10.91 -6.93 4.13
C ALA A 75 9.54 -7.59 4.32
N GLY A 76 9.27 -8.20 5.47
CA GLY A 76 7.99 -8.81 5.81
C GLY A 76 6.85 -7.81 5.84
N LEU A 77 7.05 -6.64 6.48
CA LEU A 77 6.09 -5.55 6.50
C LEU A 77 5.80 -5.01 5.10
N TRP A 78 6.86 -4.84 4.29
CA TRP A 78 6.74 -4.39 2.91
C TRP A 78 5.95 -5.37 2.03
N LEU A 79 6.22 -6.68 2.14
CA LEU A 79 5.47 -7.71 1.42
C LEU A 79 4.01 -7.81 1.90
N ALA A 80 3.78 -7.70 3.21
CA ALA A 80 2.44 -7.69 3.78
C ALA A 80 1.63 -6.50 3.25
N GLN A 81 2.24 -5.31 3.15
CA GLN A 81 1.61 -4.16 2.51
C GLN A 81 1.23 -4.46 1.06
N ALA A 82 2.14 -5.02 0.25
CA ALA A 82 1.87 -5.30 -1.15
C ALA A 82 0.64 -6.21 -1.32
N TRP A 83 0.54 -7.23 -0.47
CA TRP A 83 -0.63 -8.12 -0.42
C TRP A 83 -1.92 -7.38 -0.06
N VAL A 84 -1.88 -6.55 0.99
CA VAL A 84 -3.06 -5.77 1.43
C VAL A 84 -3.50 -4.81 0.33
N LEU A 85 -2.59 -4.12 -0.34
CA LEU A 85 -2.93 -3.22 -1.45
C LEU A 85 -3.58 -3.96 -2.62
N ALA A 86 -3.10 -5.15 -2.97
CA ALA A 86 -3.72 -5.98 -3.99
C ALA A 86 -5.14 -6.43 -3.58
N ALA A 87 -5.31 -6.88 -2.34
CA ALA A 87 -6.61 -7.32 -1.82
C ALA A 87 -7.65 -6.17 -1.79
N LEU A 88 -7.25 -5.00 -1.28
CA LEU A 88 -8.11 -3.81 -1.22
C LEU A 88 -8.47 -3.32 -2.63
N SER A 89 -7.50 -3.31 -3.55
CA SER A 89 -7.73 -2.87 -4.92
C SER A 89 -8.65 -3.83 -5.68
N SER A 90 -8.48 -5.15 -5.49
CA SER A 90 -9.37 -6.18 -6.06
C SER A 90 -10.80 -6.00 -5.59
N LYS A 91 -10.99 -5.74 -4.29
CA LYS A 91 -12.30 -5.46 -3.71
C LYS A 91 -12.94 -4.19 -4.29
N ARG A 92 -12.17 -3.11 -4.42
CA ARG A 92 -12.63 -1.85 -5.01
C ARG A 92 -12.98 -1.99 -6.50
N LEU A 93 -12.20 -2.77 -7.25
CA LEU A 93 -12.49 -3.12 -8.65
C LEU A 93 -13.77 -3.96 -8.78
N HIS A 94 -13.93 -4.96 -7.91
CA HIS A 94 -15.13 -5.79 -7.86
C HIS A 94 -16.39 -4.96 -7.56
N ASP A 95 -16.30 -4.00 -6.64
CA ASP A 95 -17.40 -3.05 -6.36
C ASP A 95 -17.75 -2.15 -7.56
N MET A 96 -16.82 -1.96 -8.50
CA MET A 96 -17.05 -1.22 -9.74
C MET A 96 -17.56 -2.11 -10.89
N GLY A 97 -17.75 -3.42 -10.66
CA GLY A 97 -18.10 -4.39 -11.69
C GLY A 97 -16.96 -4.72 -12.65
N GLN A 98 -15.72 -4.35 -12.29
CA GLN A 98 -14.51 -4.60 -13.08
C GLN A 98 -13.84 -5.91 -12.63
N GLY A 99 -13.07 -6.53 -13.52
CA GLY A 99 -12.36 -7.77 -13.22
C GLY A 99 -11.27 -7.55 -12.17
N GLY A 100 -11.26 -8.37 -11.12
CA GLY A 100 -10.24 -8.32 -10.05
C GLY A 100 -8.81 -8.58 -10.52
N TRP A 101 -8.61 -9.09 -11.73
CA TRP A 101 -7.29 -9.28 -12.34
C TRP A 101 -6.53 -7.96 -12.56
N LEU A 102 -7.25 -6.84 -12.72
CA LEU A 102 -6.65 -5.50 -12.81
C LEU A 102 -6.00 -5.06 -11.49
N ALA A 103 -6.35 -5.69 -10.36
CA ALA A 103 -5.69 -5.43 -9.09
C ALA A 103 -4.22 -5.86 -9.08
N GLY A 104 -3.83 -6.78 -9.97
CA GLY A 104 -2.43 -7.14 -10.19
C GLY A 104 -1.58 -5.95 -10.68
N LEU A 105 -2.18 -4.97 -11.35
CA LEU A 105 -1.47 -3.74 -11.74
C LEU A 105 -1.07 -2.89 -10.53
N ALA A 106 -1.76 -3.04 -9.40
CA ALA A 106 -1.40 -2.38 -8.15
C ALA A 106 -0.12 -2.97 -7.51
N LEU A 107 0.28 -4.18 -7.89
CA LEU A 107 1.50 -4.83 -7.42
C LEU A 107 2.76 -4.36 -8.16
N VAL A 108 2.61 -3.82 -9.36
CA VAL A 108 3.74 -3.27 -10.12
C VAL A 108 4.12 -1.91 -9.49
N PRO A 109 5.32 -1.74 -8.91
CA PRO A 109 5.65 -0.54 -8.13
C PRO A 109 5.43 0.78 -8.88
N SER A 110 5.80 0.83 -10.16
CA SER A 110 5.68 2.02 -11.02
C SER A 110 4.24 2.31 -11.45
N ILE A 111 3.42 1.28 -11.65
CA ILE A 111 2.03 1.40 -12.12
C ILE A 111 1.08 1.50 -10.93
N GLY A 112 1.47 0.99 -9.77
CA GLY A 112 0.60 0.85 -8.61
C GLY A 112 0.14 2.18 -8.03
N VAL A 113 0.99 3.21 -8.08
CA VAL A 113 0.59 4.58 -7.69
C VAL A 113 -0.47 5.13 -8.65
N LEU A 114 -0.31 4.92 -9.95
CA LEU A 114 -1.28 5.38 -10.96
C LEU A 114 -2.60 4.60 -10.85
N ALA A 115 -2.53 3.28 -10.65
CA ALA A 115 -3.70 2.44 -10.43
C ALA A 115 -4.44 2.84 -9.14
N TRP A 116 -3.71 3.15 -8.08
CA TRP A 116 -4.28 3.66 -6.83
C TRP A 116 -4.98 5.00 -7.03
N LEU A 117 -4.32 5.97 -7.68
CA LEU A 117 -4.91 7.27 -8.00
C LEU A 117 -6.17 7.13 -8.87
N ALA A 118 -6.14 6.24 -9.87
CA ALA A 118 -7.29 5.95 -10.72
C ALA A 118 -8.47 5.39 -9.89
N LEU A 119 -8.23 4.41 -9.01
CA LEU A 119 -9.26 3.82 -8.15
C LEU A 119 -9.80 4.76 -7.08
N CYS A 120 -8.99 5.76 -6.67
CA CYS A 120 -9.42 6.83 -5.78
C CYS A 120 -10.27 7.88 -6.51
N ALA A 121 -9.92 8.22 -7.75
CA ALA A 121 -10.66 9.16 -8.57
C ALA A 121 -11.97 8.57 -9.11
N TRP A 122 -12.03 7.25 -9.34
CA TRP A 122 -13.17 6.60 -9.94
C TRP A 122 -14.37 6.49 -8.97
N PRO A 123 -15.55 7.04 -9.33
CA PRO A 123 -16.75 6.89 -8.53
C PRO A 123 -17.21 5.42 -8.57
N ALA A 124 -17.56 4.87 -7.41
CA ALA A 124 -18.15 3.53 -7.40
C ALA A 124 -19.55 3.58 -8.03
N SER A 125 -19.82 2.70 -8.98
CA SER A 125 -21.13 2.49 -9.58
C SER A 125 -22.11 2.02 -8.50
N GLY A 126 -22.76 2.96 -7.82
CA GLY A 126 -23.64 2.70 -6.67
C GLY A 126 -23.99 3.95 -5.84
N ALA A 127 -23.25 5.05 -5.98
CA ALA A 127 -23.52 6.32 -5.28
C ALA A 127 -24.82 7.04 -5.74
N GLY A 128 -25.61 6.43 -6.64
CA GLY A 128 -26.86 6.98 -7.17
C GLY A 128 -28.14 6.28 -6.72
N ARG A 129 -28.08 5.35 -5.75
CA ARG A 129 -29.30 4.71 -5.22
C ARG A 129 -29.38 4.89 -3.70
N VAL A 130 -29.50 6.14 -3.28
CA VAL A 130 -30.18 6.46 -2.01
C VAL A 130 -31.60 5.92 -2.15
N ARG A 131 -31.85 4.72 -1.63
CA ARG A 131 -33.22 4.28 -1.34
C ARG A 131 -33.70 5.18 -0.21
N THR A 132 -34.37 6.27 -0.56
CA THR A 132 -35.32 6.92 0.35
C THR A 132 -36.41 5.89 0.62
N ALA A 133 -36.38 5.30 1.81
CA ALA A 133 -37.53 4.65 2.41
C ALA A 133 -38.20 5.66 3.34
#